data_AF-A0A7R9YMS1-F1
#
_entry.id   AF-A0A7R9YMS1-F1
#
_cell.length_a   1.000
_cell.length_b   1.000
_cell.length_c   1.000
_cell.angle_alpha   90.00
_cell.angle_beta   90.00
_cell.angle_gamma   90.00
#
_symmetry.space_group_name_H-M   'P 1'
#
loop_
_entity.id
_entity.type
_entity.pdbx_description
1 polymer ?
#
loop_
_entity_poly.entity_id
_entity_poly.type
_entity_poly.pdbx_seq_one_letter_code
_entity_poly.pdbx_strand_id
1 'polypeptide(L)'
;HTETAFLQEHRLRFRATATGVAHAILASWDVSDPYRRQVMSTHPNDTRHNFPRDMQWGQALQLLEDTTDGLELPQPRPLRVTEGESLTLVVRYARDGVNFQ
;
A
#
# COMPACT_ATOMS: atom_id res chain seq x y z
N HIS A 1 -24.77 7.69 -3.11
CA HIS A 1 -23.36 7.72 -3.51
C HIS A 1 -22.76 9.03 -3.05
N THR A 2 -22.02 9.01 -1.95
CA THR A 2 -21.30 10.19 -1.46
C THR A 2 -19.91 10.14 -2.09
N GLU A 3 -19.64 11.06 -3.00
CA GLU A 3 -18.35 11.20 -3.67
C GLU A 3 -17.27 11.50 -2.61
N THR A 4 -16.33 10.58 -2.42
CA THR A 4 -15.23 10.78 -1.49
C THR A 4 -14.25 11.78 -2.10
N ALA A 5 -14.29 13.02 -1.63
CA ALA A 5 -13.34 14.04 -2.05
C ALA A 5 -11.95 13.77 -1.44
N PHE A 6 -10.95 13.55 -2.29
CA PHE A 6 -9.55 13.38 -1.90
C PHE A 6 -8.87 14.75 -1.84
N LEU A 7 -8.17 15.06 -0.74
CA LEU A 7 -7.53 16.36 -0.54
C LEU A 7 -6.04 16.36 -0.85
N GLN A 8 -5.38 15.19 -0.76
CA GLN A 8 -3.94 15.10 -0.85
C GLN A 8 -3.53 13.90 -1.71
N GLU A 9 -2.79 14.16 -2.78
CA GLU A 9 -2.20 13.16 -3.67
C GLU A 9 -0.69 13.09 -3.42
N HIS A 10 -0.19 11.88 -3.16
CA HIS A 10 1.23 11.60 -3.06
C HIS A 10 1.64 10.69 -4.21
N ARG A 11 2.78 11.00 -4.84
CA ARG A 11 3.36 10.19 -5.91
C ARG A 11 4.71 9.65 -5.48
N LEU A 12 4.81 8.33 -5.45
CA LEU A 12 6.02 7.60 -5.09
C LEU A 12 6.51 6.85 -6.31
N ARG A 13 7.80 7.02 -6.64
CA ARG A 13 8.46 6.27 -7.70
C ARG A 13 9.36 5.20 -7.09
N PHE A 14 9.24 3.98 -7.55
CA PHE A 14 10.10 2.87 -7.14
C PHE A 14 10.36 1.95 -8.32
N ARG A 15 11.31 1.03 -8.13
CA ARG A 15 11.62 -0.01 -9.11
C ARG A 15 11.20 -1.36 -8.57
N ALA A 16 10.60 -2.17 -9.44
CA ALA A 16 10.33 -3.57 -9.12
C ALA A 16 11.67 -4.30 -8.89
N THR A 17 11.80 -5.00 -7.77
CA THR A 17 13.00 -5.76 -7.43
C THR A 17 12.93 -7.21 -7.91
N ALA A 18 11.80 -7.63 -8.46
CA ALA A 18 11.59 -8.96 -9.00
C ALA A 18 10.47 -8.94 -10.06
N THR A 19 10.57 -9.84 -11.05
CA THR A 19 9.50 -10.10 -12.02
C THR A 19 8.37 -10.91 -11.37
N GLY A 20 7.12 -10.51 -11.59
CA GLY A 20 5.98 -11.23 -11.02
C GLY A 20 4.62 -10.56 -11.24
N VAL A 21 3.63 -11.04 -10.48
CA VAL A 21 2.29 -10.44 -10.43
C VAL A 21 2.15 -9.73 -9.08
N ALA A 22 1.93 -8.41 -9.11
CA ALA A 22 1.65 -7.62 -7.93
C ALA A 22 0.14 -7.69 -7.63
N HIS A 23 -0.25 -8.63 -6.76
CA HIS A 23 -1.67 -8.83 -6.43
C HIS A 23 -2.25 -7.72 -5.55
N ALA A 24 -1.42 -7.15 -4.66
CA ALA A 24 -1.87 -6.17 -3.68
C ALA A 24 -0.73 -5.27 -3.21
N ILE A 25 -1.10 -4.09 -2.70
CA ILE A 25 -0.26 -3.28 -1.81
C ILE A 25 -0.47 -3.79 -0.39
N LEU A 26 0.62 -3.95 0.34
CA LEU A 26 0.62 -4.16 1.79
C LEU A 26 0.96 -2.85 2.49
N ALA A 27 0.07 -2.40 3.36
CA ALA A 27 0.28 -1.22 4.18
C ALA A 27 0.55 -1.63 5.63
N SER A 28 1.64 -1.07 6.18
CA SER A 28 2.05 -1.16 7.58
C SER A 28 2.47 0.23 8.06
N TRP A 29 2.63 0.39 9.37
CA TRP A 29 2.94 1.67 9.99
C TRP A 29 3.91 1.51 11.15
N ASP A 30 4.65 2.58 11.40
CA ASP A 30 5.52 2.74 12.56
C ASP A 30 5.08 3.95 13.37
N VAL A 31 5.09 3.81 14.69
CA VAL A 31 4.99 4.92 15.64
C VAL A 31 6.27 4.94 16.46
N SER A 32 6.91 6.11 16.55
CA SER A 32 8.14 6.26 17.34
C SER A 32 8.14 7.53 18.16
N ASP A 33 8.92 7.53 19.24
CA ASP A 33 9.28 8.79 19.90
C ASP A 33 10.12 9.69 18.95
N PRO A 34 10.28 11.00 19.26
CA PRO A 34 11.01 11.94 18.40
C PRO A 34 12.48 11.58 18.13
N TYR A 35 13.10 10.80 19.03
CA TYR A 35 14.48 10.34 18.91
C TYR A 35 14.59 8.89 18.41
N ARG A 36 13.45 8.27 18.06
CA ARG A 36 13.28 6.87 17.64
C ARG A 36 13.92 5.86 18.61
N ARG A 37 13.97 6.15 19.91
CA ARG A 37 14.52 5.21 20.91
C ARG A 37 13.54 4.08 21.20
N GLN A 38 12.25 4.35 21.09
CA GLN A 38 11.17 3.40 21.16
C GLN A 38 10.39 3.44 19.85
N VAL A 39 10.20 2.26 19.25
CA VAL A 39 9.48 2.09 17.99
C VAL A 39 8.44 0.99 18.15
N MET A 40 7.25 1.27 17.66
CA MET A 40 6.14 0.35 17.55
C MET A 40 5.83 0.15 16.06
N SER A 41 6.24 -0.98 15.51
CA SER A 41 6.11 -1.31 14.08
C SER A 41 5.03 -2.36 13.84
N THR A 42 4.28 -2.26 12.75
CA THR A 42 3.43 -3.35 12.22
C THR A 42 4.02 -3.99 10.97
N HIS A 43 5.26 -3.68 10.61
CA HIS A 43 5.94 -4.30 9.48
C HIS A 43 6.13 -5.81 9.75
N PRO A 44 5.78 -6.71 8.81
CA PRO A 44 5.74 -8.15 9.06
C PRO A 44 7.09 -8.76 9.45
N ASN A 45 8.21 -8.15 9.02
CA ASN A 45 9.54 -8.60 9.46
C ASN A 45 9.79 -8.34 10.95
N ASP A 46 9.20 -7.28 11.52
CA ASP A 46 9.37 -6.89 12.92
C ASP A 46 8.37 -7.61 13.83
N THR A 47 7.27 -8.13 13.27
CA THR A 47 6.22 -8.82 14.02
C THR A 47 6.33 -10.34 14.00
N ARG A 48 7.37 -10.92 13.37
CA ARG A 48 7.59 -12.38 13.24
C ARG A 48 7.47 -13.18 14.55
N HIS A 49 7.76 -12.55 15.69
CA HIS A 49 7.68 -13.15 17.02
C HIS A 49 6.68 -12.43 17.93
N ASN A 50 5.72 -11.70 17.36
CA ASN A 50 4.75 -10.87 18.07
C ASN A 50 3.32 -11.20 17.62
N PHE A 51 2.91 -12.45 17.86
CA PHE A 51 1.57 -12.94 17.51
C PHE A 51 0.42 -12.02 17.97
N PRO A 52 0.41 -11.47 19.20
CA PRO A 52 -0.67 -10.57 19.62
C PRO A 52 -0.81 -9.33 18.72
N ARG A 53 0.32 -8.80 18.23
CA ARG A 53 0.34 -7.65 17.33
C ARG A 53 -0.23 -7.98 15.95
N ASP A 54 0.10 -9.16 15.42
CA ASP A 54 -0.44 -9.63 14.14
C ASP A 54 -1.96 -9.85 14.21
N MET A 55 -2.48 -10.25 15.38
CA MET A 55 -3.92 -10.45 15.59
C MET A 55 -4.68 -9.15 15.90
N GLN A 56 -4.09 -8.23 16.65
CA GLN A 56 -4.78 -7.01 17.09
C GLN A 56 -4.77 -5.90 16.03
N TRP A 57 -3.63 -5.71 15.34
CA TRP A 57 -3.49 -4.70 14.29
C TRP A 57 -3.28 -5.34 12.92
N GLY A 58 -2.33 -6.26 12.83
CA GLY A 58 -1.94 -6.87 11.55
C GLY A 58 -1.47 -5.85 10.52
N GLN A 59 -1.76 -6.13 9.26
CA GLN A 59 -1.46 -5.26 8.11
C GLN A 59 -2.73 -5.09 7.27
N ALA A 60 -2.77 -4.02 6.46
CA ALA A 60 -3.84 -3.79 5.50
C ALA A 60 -3.41 -4.18 4.08
N LEU A 61 -4.38 -4.65 3.28
CA LEU A 61 -4.17 -5.02 1.89
C LEU A 61 -5.15 -4.25 0.98
N GLN A 62 -4.65 -3.74 -0.14
CA GLN A 62 -5.46 -3.21 -1.23
C GLN A 62 -5.09 -3.95 -2.51
N LEU A 63 -6.06 -4.55 -3.19
CA LEU A 63 -5.84 -5.27 -4.44
C LEU A 63 -5.40 -4.30 -5.54
N LEU A 64 -4.52 -4.79 -6.42
CA LEU A 64 -3.99 -4.03 -7.54
C LEU A 64 -4.49 -4.60 -8.85
N GLU A 65 -4.80 -3.69 -9.77
CA GLU A 65 -5.28 -4.01 -11.10
C GLU A 65 -4.50 -3.23 -12.15
N ASP A 66 -4.30 -3.85 -13.31
CA ASP A 66 -3.64 -3.22 -14.45
C ASP A 66 -4.61 -2.32 -15.23
N THR A 67 -4.45 -1.01 -15.01
CA THR A 67 -5.25 0.05 -15.63
C THR A 67 -4.54 0.79 -16.77
N THR A 68 -3.43 0.25 -17.29
CA THR A 68 -2.59 0.90 -18.32
C THR A 68 -3.34 1.35 -19.57
N ASP A 69 -4.47 0.71 -19.92
CA ASP A 69 -5.30 1.08 -21.07
C ASP A 69 -6.39 2.11 -20.74
N GLY A 70 -6.51 2.55 -19.49
CA GLY A 70 -7.51 3.53 -19.03
C GLY A 70 -8.96 3.08 -19.18
N LEU A 71 -9.20 1.83 -19.60
CA LEU A 71 -10.51 1.24 -19.78
C LEU A 71 -10.95 0.58 -18.48
N GLU A 72 -12.14 0.91 -17.99
CA GLU A 72 -12.84 0.03 -17.05
C GLU A 72 -13.14 -1.27 -17.81
N LEU A 73 -12.39 -2.31 -17.46
CA LEU A 73 -12.59 -3.62 -18.05
C LEU A 73 -13.69 -4.37 -17.29
N PRO A 74 -14.45 -5.23 -17.97
CA PRO A 74 -15.50 -6.02 -17.34
C PRO A 74 -14.97 -7.00 -16.29
N GLN A 75 -13.65 -7.23 -16.25
CA GLN A 75 -12.97 -8.05 -15.26
C GLN A 75 -11.61 -7.43 -14.86
N PRO A 76 -11.21 -7.55 -13.59
CA PRO A 76 -9.94 -7.05 -13.10
C PRO A 76 -8.78 -7.78 -13.77
N ARG A 77 -7.76 -7.03 -14.21
CA ARG A 77 -6.53 -7.59 -14.80
C ARG A 77 -5.41 -7.61 -13.78
N PRO A 78 -4.66 -8.72 -13.64
CA PRO A 78 -3.51 -8.76 -12.76
C PRO A 78 -2.43 -7.76 -13.19
N LEU A 79 -1.91 -6.96 -12.25
CA LEU A 79 -0.77 -6.09 -12.49
C LEU A 79 0.51 -6.93 -12.61
N ARG A 80 1.03 -7.07 -13.82
CA ARG A 80 2.28 -7.78 -14.10
C ARG A 80 3.43 -6.78 -14.11
N VAL A 81 4.51 -7.10 -13.40
CA VAL A 81 5.71 -6.27 -13.30
C VAL A 81 6.95 -7.04 -13.70
N THR A 82 7.92 -6.36 -14.30
CA THR A 82 9.23 -6.91 -14.66
C THR A 82 10.30 -6.35 -13.74
N GLU A 83 11.28 -7.16 -13.35
CA GLU A 83 12.43 -6.68 -12.57
C GLU A 83 13.10 -5.46 -13.24
N GLY A 84 13.37 -4.43 -12.43
CA GLY A 84 13.97 -3.16 -12.87
C GLY A 84 12.96 -2.15 -13.45
N GLU A 85 11.72 -2.56 -13.72
CA GLU A 85 10.64 -1.70 -14.21
C GLU A 85 10.38 -0.56 -13.23
N SER A 86 10.18 0.65 -13.77
CA SER A 86 9.86 1.84 -12.97
C SER A 86 8.35 1.96 -12.81
N LEU A 87 7.90 1.96 -11.56
CA LEU A 87 6.49 2.05 -11.19
C LEU A 87 6.24 3.38 -10.49
N THR A 88 5.05 3.95 -10.70
CA THR A 88 4.57 5.12 -9.95
C THR A 88 3.33 4.70 -9.17
N LEU A 89 3.43 4.74 -7.84
CA LEU A 89 2.28 4.63 -6.97
C LEU A 89 1.73 6.03 -6.69
N VAL A 90 0.44 6.19 -6.97
CA VAL A 90 -0.33 7.38 -6.62
C VAL A 90 -1.22 7.01 -5.44
N VAL A 91 -1.04 7.67 -4.31
CA VAL A 91 -1.86 7.48 -3.11
C VAL A 91 -2.70 8.72 -2.90
N ARG A 92 -4.01 8.54 -2.77
CA ARG A 92 -4.96 9.62 -2.53
C ARG A 92 -5.60 9.43 -1.16
N TYR A 93 -5.40 10.40 -0.26
CA TYR A 93 -6.00 10.37 1.07
C TYR A 93 -7.36 11.05 1.08
N ALA A 94 -8.34 10.37 1.68
CA ALA A 94 -9.62 10.97 1.99
C ALA A 94 -9.43 12.16 2.95
N ARG A 95 -10.41 13.06 2.96
CA ARG A 95 -10.36 14.30 3.74
C ARG A 95 -10.14 14.09 5.25
N ASP A 96 -10.61 12.97 5.79
CA ASP A 96 -10.44 12.62 7.20
C ASP A 96 -9.07 11.99 7.52
N GLY A 97 -8.27 11.68 6.50
CA GLY A 97 -6.98 11.01 6.63
C GLY A 97 -7.08 9.53 7.05
N VAL A 98 -8.28 8.96 7.11
CA VAL A 98 -8.50 7.57 7.55
C VAL A 98 -8.40 6.61 6.38
N ASN A 99 -8.96 6.97 5.23
CA ASN A 99 -8.96 6.15 4.03
C ASN A 99 -7.94 6.65 3.00
N PHE A 100 -7.37 5.73 2.24
CA PHE A 100 -6.63 6.04 1.04
C PHE A 100 -6.98 5.07 -0.09
N GLN A 101 -6.71 5.48 -1.33
CA GLN A 101 -6.77 4.63 -2.52
C GLN A 101 -5.57 4.85 -3.43
#